data_AF-A0A974P6S3-F1
#
_entry.id   AF-A0A974P6S3-F1
#
_cell.length_a   1.000
_cell.length_b   1.000
_cell.length_c   1.000
_cell.angle_alpha   90.00
_cell.angle_beta   90.00
_cell.angle_gamma   90.00
#
_symmetry.space_group_name_H-M   'P 1'
#
loop_
_entity.id
_entity.type
_entity.pdbx_description
1 polymer ?
#
loop_
_entity_poly.entity_id
_entity_poly.type
_entity_poly.pdbx_seq_one_letter_code
_entity_poly.pdbx_strand_id
1 'polypeptide(L)'
;MSNTKVISIGMIGAGWVAEHGHLPGFLSLEGVSIRAVYDPDASRAAHLAEQAGAKACTSLSEIDEIPLDAVLVCTPNHTHYELAKHFLQQGIHVLCEKPMTTTAEEAGSLRRIAESSGAVLLMGFVNRYRDDIRELRSRITSGQIGDVQICEVIWRRKRGFPPRKLVYAAKDVWRRCAY
;
A
#
# COMPACT_ATOMS: atom_id res chain seq x y z
N MET A 1 4.78 31.76 5.21
CA MET A 1 4.25 30.42 5.53
C MET A 1 3.35 30.03 4.38
N SER A 2 3.80 29.13 3.48
CA SER A 2 2.93 28.70 2.38
C SER A 2 1.75 27.94 2.98
N ASN A 3 0.54 28.29 2.55
CA ASN A 3 -0.69 27.61 2.92
C ASN A 3 -0.70 26.22 2.25
N THR A 4 0.11 25.30 2.75
CA THR A 4 0.22 23.95 2.19
C THR A 4 -1.02 23.18 2.64
N LYS A 5 -1.93 22.90 1.70
CA LYS A 5 -3.12 22.08 1.94
C LYS A 5 -2.70 20.78 2.63
N VAL A 6 -3.30 20.49 3.79
CA VAL A 6 -3.08 19.22 4.50
C VAL A 6 -3.73 18.11 3.68
N ILE A 7 -2.96 17.08 3.33
CA ILE A 7 -3.44 15.90 2.60
C ILE A 7 -4.17 14.99 3.58
N SER A 8 -5.44 14.73 3.31
CA SER A 8 -6.30 13.87 4.14
C SER A 8 -6.28 12.43 3.64
N ILE A 9 -5.88 11.49 4.50
CA ILE A 9 -5.65 10.08 4.16
C ILE A 9 -6.64 9.16 4.89
N GLY A 10 -7.19 8.17 4.18
CA GLY A 10 -7.90 7.04 4.78
C GLY A 10 -7.03 5.78 4.81
N MET A 11 -6.98 5.06 5.93
CA MET A 11 -6.34 3.74 6.00
C MET A 11 -7.40 2.64 5.86
N ILE A 12 -7.31 1.84 4.80
CA ILE A 12 -8.24 0.74 4.50
C ILE A 12 -7.54 -0.56 4.93
N GLY A 13 -8.02 -1.16 6.01
CA GLY A 13 -7.42 -2.30 6.69
C GLY A 13 -6.57 -1.86 7.88
N ALA A 14 -6.96 -2.29 9.09
CA ALA A 14 -6.26 -2.03 10.34
C ALA A 14 -5.41 -3.25 10.76
N GLY A 15 -4.67 -3.81 9.80
CA GLY A 15 -3.80 -4.96 10.00
C GLY A 15 -2.39 -4.58 10.45
N TRP A 16 -1.56 -5.59 10.68
CA TRP A 16 -0.18 -5.42 11.17
C TRP A 16 0.66 -4.43 10.35
N VAL A 17 0.56 -4.49 9.00
CA VAL A 17 1.33 -3.61 8.11
C VAL A 17 0.88 -2.16 8.19
N ALA A 18 -0.41 -1.92 8.41
CA ALA A 18 -0.95 -0.59 8.61
C ALA A 18 -0.44 -0.02 9.94
N GLU A 19 -0.58 -0.77 11.04
CA GLU A 19 -0.20 -0.35 12.39
C GLU A 19 1.32 -0.16 12.55
N HIS A 20 2.13 -1.13 12.11
CA HIS A 20 3.56 -1.15 12.41
C HIS A 20 4.42 -0.63 11.24
N GLY A 21 3.90 -0.67 10.02
CA GLY A 21 4.63 -0.28 8.83
C GLY A 21 4.32 1.15 8.38
N HIS A 22 3.04 1.45 8.17
CA HIS A 22 2.63 2.70 7.53
C HIS A 22 2.29 3.81 8.51
N LEU A 23 1.50 3.52 9.55
CA LEU A 23 1.03 4.55 10.49
C LEU A 23 2.18 5.38 11.09
N PRO A 24 3.29 4.79 11.60
CA PRO A 24 4.40 5.58 12.14
C PRO A 24 5.03 6.49 11.08
N GLY A 25 5.12 6.02 9.84
CA GLY A 25 5.59 6.82 8.70
C GLY A 25 4.69 8.03 8.47
N PHE A 26 3.37 7.83 8.37
CA PHE A 26 2.41 8.92 8.16
C PHE A 26 2.36 9.92 9.31
N LEU A 27 2.42 9.47 10.56
CA LEU A 27 2.44 10.36 11.74
C LEU A 27 3.71 11.21 11.82
N SER A 28 4.79 10.80 11.16
CA SER A 28 6.04 11.58 11.10
C SER A 28 6.07 12.65 10.00
N LEU A 29 5.08 12.69 9.11
CA LEU A 29 5.03 13.63 7.99
C LEU A 29 4.27 14.91 8.34
N GLU A 30 4.87 16.06 8.04
CA GLU A 30 4.15 17.33 8.06
C GLU A 30 3.22 17.45 6.84
N GLY A 31 2.08 18.14 7.01
CA GLY A 31 1.13 18.37 5.92
C GLY A 31 0.29 17.16 5.51
N VAL A 32 0.30 16.08 6.30
CA VAL A 32 -0.54 14.88 6.09
C VAL A 32 -1.32 14.58 7.36
N SER A 33 -2.55 14.09 7.21
CA SER A 33 -3.40 13.70 8.34
C SER A 33 -4.21 12.46 8.00
N ILE A 34 -4.11 11.42 8.83
CA ILE A 34 -5.03 10.28 8.76
C ILE A 34 -6.37 10.74 9.32
N ARG A 35 -7.44 10.67 8.52
CA ARG A 35 -8.78 11.14 8.91
C ARG A 35 -9.76 10.01 9.18
N ALA A 36 -9.54 8.85 8.57
CA ALA A 36 -10.36 7.68 8.78
C ALA A 36 -9.53 6.40 8.75
N VAL A 37 -9.95 5.42 9.53
CA VAL A 37 -9.43 4.05 9.50
C VAL A 37 -10.61 3.10 9.33
N TYR A 38 -10.58 2.29 8.28
CA TYR A 38 -11.59 1.28 7.99
C TYR A 38 -11.06 -0.13 8.28
N ASP A 39 -11.82 -0.94 9.02
CA ASP A 39 -11.68 -2.40 9.05
C ASP A 39 -13.05 -3.02 9.41
N PRO A 40 -13.46 -4.14 8.80
CA PRO A 40 -14.70 -4.82 9.19
C PRO A 40 -14.71 -5.28 10.66
N ASP A 41 -13.54 -5.42 11.29
CA ASP A 41 -13.41 -5.66 12.72
C ASP A 41 -13.36 -4.33 13.48
N ALA A 42 -14.45 -4.02 14.18
CA ALA A 42 -14.61 -2.78 14.93
C ALA A 42 -13.50 -2.53 15.97
N SER A 43 -12.96 -3.59 16.59
CA SER A 43 -11.89 -3.47 17.58
C SER A 43 -10.59 -3.03 16.92
N ARG A 44 -10.24 -3.64 15.77
CA ARG A 44 -9.05 -3.26 15.00
C ARG A 44 -9.16 -1.86 14.42
N ALA A 45 -10.33 -1.50 13.87
CA ALA A 45 -10.59 -0.15 13.38
C ALA A 45 -10.45 0.90 14.48
N ALA A 46 -11.09 0.68 15.65
CA ALA A 46 -11.04 1.60 16.78
C ALA A 46 -9.61 1.78 17.33
N HIS A 47 -8.87 0.68 17.53
CA HIS A 47 -7.50 0.70 18.04
C HIS A 47 -6.57 1.54 17.16
N LEU A 48 -6.57 1.29 15.85
CA LEU A 48 -5.68 2.01 14.94
C LEU A 48 -6.15 3.47 14.72
N ALA A 49 -7.46 3.72 14.72
CA ALA A 49 -8.01 5.06 14.63
C ALA A 49 -7.63 5.93 15.84
N GLU A 50 -7.65 5.37 17.05
CA GLU A 50 -7.23 6.05 18.28
C GLU A 50 -5.77 6.50 18.18
N GLN A 51 -4.86 5.61 17.77
CA GLN A 51 -3.45 5.93 17.56
C GLN A 51 -3.24 7.05 16.53
N ALA A 52 -4.11 7.12 15.53
CA ALA A 52 -4.04 8.07 14.43
C ALA A 52 -4.78 9.41 14.70
N GLY A 53 -5.60 9.49 15.76
CA GLY A 53 -6.53 10.60 15.97
C GLY A 53 -7.62 10.71 14.88
N ALA A 54 -8.06 9.57 14.34
CA ALA A 54 -8.95 9.46 13.19
C ALA A 54 -10.34 8.92 13.55
N LYS A 55 -11.30 8.97 12.61
CA LYS A 55 -12.59 8.28 12.73
C LYS A 55 -12.41 6.78 12.45
N ALA A 56 -12.91 5.93 13.34
CA ALA A 56 -13.03 4.50 13.06
C ALA A 56 -14.26 4.23 12.18
N CYS A 57 -14.09 3.40 11.15
CA CYS A 57 -15.14 3.02 10.21
C CYS A 57 -15.20 1.49 10.09
N THR A 58 -16.40 0.93 10.05
CA THR A 58 -16.62 -0.53 9.91
C THR A 58 -17.29 -0.93 8.60
N SER A 59 -17.72 0.07 7.83
CA SER A 59 -18.32 -0.09 6.50
C SER A 59 -17.69 0.87 5.50
N LEU A 60 -17.78 0.54 4.20
CA LEU A 60 -17.33 1.46 3.15
C LEU A 60 -18.14 2.75 3.12
N SER A 61 -19.45 2.67 3.40
CA SER A 61 -20.31 3.84 3.52
C SER A 61 -19.84 4.84 4.57
N GLU A 62 -19.36 4.37 5.72
CA GLU A 62 -18.90 5.27 6.79
C GLU A 62 -17.62 6.04 6.44
N ILE A 63 -16.73 5.43 5.65
CA ILE A 63 -15.49 6.08 5.22
C ILE A 63 -15.69 6.93 3.96
N ASP A 64 -16.64 6.59 3.10
CA ASP A 64 -17.03 7.39 1.92
C ASP A 64 -17.66 8.75 2.34
N GLU A 65 -18.21 8.86 3.56
CA GLU A 65 -18.67 10.13 4.14
C GLU A 65 -17.52 11.08 4.51
N ILE A 66 -16.28 10.60 4.55
CA ILE A 66 -15.12 11.38 4.97
C ILE A 66 -14.41 11.94 3.74
N PRO A 67 -14.19 13.26 3.67
CA PRO A 67 -13.43 13.84 2.56
C PRO A 67 -11.96 13.43 2.66
N LEU A 68 -11.52 12.61 1.71
CA LEU A 68 -10.17 12.07 1.62
C LEU A 68 -9.53 12.47 0.28
N ASP A 69 -8.26 12.87 0.31
CA ASP A 69 -7.46 13.09 -0.90
C ASP A 69 -6.87 11.75 -1.39
N ALA A 70 -6.51 10.85 -0.48
CA ALA A 70 -5.97 9.55 -0.82
C ALA A 70 -6.35 8.46 0.19
N VAL A 71 -6.21 7.20 -0.22
CA VAL A 71 -6.32 6.03 0.65
C VAL A 71 -5.09 5.14 0.58
N LEU A 72 -4.78 4.50 1.71
CA LEU A 72 -3.82 3.43 1.85
C LEU A 72 -4.58 2.11 1.97
N VAL A 73 -4.49 1.23 0.97
CA VAL A 73 -5.11 -0.10 1.00
C VAL A 73 -4.12 -1.13 1.53
N CYS A 74 -4.40 -1.65 2.72
CA CYS A 74 -3.58 -2.59 3.52
C CYS A 74 -4.40 -3.83 3.96
N THR A 75 -5.35 -4.26 3.13
CA THR A 75 -6.26 -5.37 3.39
C THR A 75 -5.70 -6.71 2.89
N PRO A 76 -6.40 -7.86 3.03
CA PRO A 76 -5.95 -9.10 2.41
C PRO A 76 -5.91 -9.02 0.88
N ASN A 77 -4.92 -9.66 0.24
CA ASN A 77 -4.61 -9.55 -1.20
C ASN A 77 -5.83 -9.64 -2.15
N HIS A 78 -6.79 -10.51 -1.86
CA HIS A 78 -7.96 -10.72 -2.73
C HIS A 78 -8.96 -9.55 -2.73
N THR A 79 -8.87 -8.66 -1.74
CA THR A 79 -9.77 -7.49 -1.61
C THR A 79 -9.18 -6.22 -2.22
N HIS A 80 -7.87 -6.20 -2.49
CA HIS A 80 -7.17 -5.01 -2.97
C HIS A 80 -7.77 -4.43 -4.25
N TYR A 81 -8.12 -5.30 -5.21
CA TYR A 81 -8.62 -4.86 -6.52
C TYR A 81 -9.91 -4.05 -6.38
N GLU A 82 -10.94 -4.61 -5.74
CA GLU A 82 -12.23 -3.94 -5.62
C GLU A 82 -12.14 -2.69 -4.74
N LEU A 83 -11.36 -2.72 -3.65
CA LEU A 83 -11.16 -1.54 -2.80
C LEU A 83 -10.40 -0.43 -3.52
N ALA A 84 -9.30 -0.74 -4.21
CA ALA A 84 -8.55 0.25 -5.00
C ALA A 84 -9.42 0.84 -6.11
N LYS A 85 -10.16 -0.01 -6.84
CA LYS A 85 -11.10 0.41 -7.88
C LYS A 85 -12.17 1.36 -7.34
N HIS A 86 -12.79 1.03 -6.20
CA HIS A 86 -13.81 1.85 -5.55
C HIS A 86 -13.35 3.30 -5.32
N PHE A 87 -12.16 3.49 -4.74
CA PHE A 87 -11.63 4.82 -4.47
C PHE A 87 -11.10 5.52 -5.72
N LEU A 88 -10.43 4.80 -6.63
CA LEU A 88 -9.96 5.39 -7.89
C LEU A 88 -11.11 5.91 -8.75
N GLN A 89 -12.25 5.20 -8.80
CA GLN A 89 -13.44 5.64 -9.54
C GLN A 89 -14.04 6.95 -9.02
N GLN A 90 -13.76 7.29 -7.76
CA GLN A 90 -14.15 8.55 -7.13
C GLN A 90 -13.12 9.66 -7.32
N GLY A 91 -12.01 9.39 -8.02
CA GLY A 91 -10.89 10.34 -8.18
C GLY A 91 -9.96 10.41 -6.96
N ILE A 92 -10.14 9.54 -5.97
CA ILE A 92 -9.30 9.49 -4.77
C ILE A 92 -8.01 8.74 -5.09
N HIS A 93 -6.85 9.31 -4.71
CA HIS A 93 -5.56 8.66 -4.96
C HIS A 93 -5.42 7.39 -4.12
N VAL A 94 -4.73 6.36 -4.63
CA VAL A 94 -4.59 5.07 -3.95
C VAL A 94 -3.13 4.65 -3.84
N LEU A 95 -2.66 4.42 -2.61
CA LEU A 95 -1.48 3.61 -2.31
C LEU A 95 -1.94 2.21 -1.93
N CYS A 96 -1.65 1.20 -2.75
CA CYS A 96 -2.09 -0.17 -2.52
C CYS A 96 -0.93 -1.09 -2.13
N GLU A 97 -1.04 -1.79 -1.01
CA GLU A 97 -0.05 -2.77 -0.57
C GLU A 97 0.20 -3.88 -1.60
N LYS A 98 1.39 -4.48 -1.52
CA LYS A 98 1.79 -5.54 -2.45
C LYS A 98 1.28 -6.92 -2.00
N PRO A 99 0.87 -7.79 -2.95
CA PRO A 99 0.65 -7.48 -4.36
C PRO A 99 -0.64 -6.65 -4.55
N MET A 100 -0.62 -5.68 -5.47
CA MET A 100 -1.78 -4.80 -5.72
C MET A 100 -3.01 -5.59 -6.19
N THR A 101 -2.81 -6.64 -6.96
CA THR A 101 -3.87 -7.54 -7.46
C THR A 101 -3.31 -8.95 -7.60
N THR A 102 -4.16 -9.93 -7.91
CA THR A 102 -3.71 -11.32 -8.14
C THR A 102 -3.50 -11.65 -9.62
N THR A 103 -3.99 -10.79 -10.53
CA THR A 103 -3.85 -10.99 -11.97
C THR A 103 -3.34 -9.73 -12.69
N ALA A 104 -2.68 -9.93 -13.83
CA ALA A 104 -2.21 -8.83 -14.69
C ALA A 104 -3.38 -8.06 -15.33
N GLU A 105 -4.51 -8.73 -15.58
CA GLU A 105 -5.72 -8.11 -16.11
C GLU A 105 -6.31 -7.10 -15.13
N GLU A 106 -6.47 -7.49 -13.86
CA GLU A 106 -6.90 -6.58 -12.79
C GLU A 106 -5.94 -5.39 -12.64
N ALA A 107 -4.63 -5.63 -12.68
CA ALA A 107 -3.64 -4.55 -12.61
C ALA A 107 -3.76 -3.57 -13.78
N GLY A 108 -3.94 -4.09 -15.01
CA GLY A 108 -4.18 -3.27 -16.19
C GLY A 108 -5.51 -2.51 -16.12
N SER A 109 -6.54 -3.10 -15.52
CA SER A 109 -7.83 -2.46 -15.25
C SER A 109 -7.67 -1.28 -14.29
N LEU A 110 -7.03 -1.47 -13.14
CA LEU A 110 -6.78 -0.39 -12.17
C LEU A 110 -5.97 0.76 -12.77
N ARG A 111 -4.98 0.46 -13.61
CA ARG A 111 -4.22 1.48 -14.34
C ARG A 111 -5.15 2.34 -15.21
N ARG A 112 -6.02 1.72 -16.02
CA ARG A 112 -6.96 2.45 -16.86
C ARG A 112 -7.94 3.29 -16.04
N ILE A 113 -8.41 2.76 -14.92
CA ILE A 113 -9.31 3.48 -14.01
C ILE A 113 -8.60 4.73 -13.46
N ALA A 114 -7.38 4.58 -12.94
CA ALA A 114 -6.58 5.70 -12.44
C ALA A 114 -6.32 6.77 -13.51
N GLU A 115 -5.96 6.35 -14.74
CA GLU A 115 -5.79 7.26 -15.87
C GLU A 115 -7.10 8.00 -16.20
N SER A 116 -8.24 7.31 -16.20
CA SER A 116 -9.54 7.90 -16.53
C SER A 116 -10.08 8.84 -15.44
N SER A 117 -9.78 8.59 -14.17
CA SER A 117 -10.25 9.42 -13.06
C SER A 117 -9.30 10.57 -12.72
N GLY A 118 -8.10 10.59 -13.28
CA GLY A 118 -7.04 11.54 -12.90
C GLY A 118 -6.40 11.24 -11.53
N ALA A 119 -6.80 10.14 -10.89
CA ALA A 119 -6.23 9.70 -9.62
C ALA A 119 -4.84 9.06 -9.82
N VAL A 120 -4.07 9.03 -8.74
CA VAL A 120 -2.73 8.44 -8.73
C VAL A 120 -2.89 7.05 -8.13
N LEU A 121 -2.35 6.04 -8.81
CA LEU A 121 -2.26 4.68 -8.29
C LEU A 121 -0.79 4.33 -8.04
N LEU A 122 -0.44 4.07 -6.79
CA LEU A 122 0.90 3.67 -6.37
C LEU A 122 0.86 2.30 -5.69
N MET A 123 1.83 1.44 -6.01
CA MET A 123 2.02 0.17 -5.30
C MET A 123 2.99 0.34 -4.13
N GLY A 124 2.71 -0.31 -2.99
CA GLY A 124 3.52 -0.36 -1.77
C GLY A 124 4.85 -1.12 -1.90
N PHE A 125 5.60 -0.92 -2.98
CA PHE A 125 6.96 -1.45 -3.13
C PHE A 125 7.99 -0.58 -2.39
N VAL A 126 7.87 -0.54 -1.06
CA VAL A 126 8.67 0.35 -0.19
C VAL A 126 10.18 0.19 -0.37
N ASN A 127 10.67 -1.02 -0.69
CA ASN A 127 12.10 -1.28 -0.90
C ASN A 127 12.72 -0.47 -2.03
N ARG A 128 11.93 -0.01 -3.02
CA ARG A 128 12.41 0.86 -4.10
C ARG A 128 12.89 2.23 -3.60
N TYR A 129 12.48 2.61 -2.39
CA TYR A 129 12.78 3.90 -1.78
C TYR A 129 13.88 3.83 -0.72
N ARG A 130 14.46 2.66 -0.45
CA ARG A 130 15.62 2.56 0.44
C ARG A 130 16.83 3.25 -0.18
N ASP A 131 17.64 3.89 0.65
CA ASP A 131 18.78 4.69 0.18
C ASP A 131 19.85 3.83 -0.49
N ASP A 132 20.08 2.61 -0.01
CA ASP A 132 21.00 1.65 -0.63
C ASP A 132 20.55 1.23 -2.04
N ILE A 133 19.24 1.03 -2.24
CA ILE A 133 18.67 0.73 -3.56
C ILE A 133 18.71 1.95 -4.48
N ARG A 134 18.44 3.15 -3.96
CA ARG A 134 18.53 4.41 -4.73
C ARG A 134 19.97 4.68 -5.18
N GLU A 135 20.93 4.49 -4.29
CA GLU A 135 22.36 4.63 -4.60
C GLU A 135 22.82 3.58 -5.62
N LEU A 136 22.44 2.32 -5.45
CA LEU A 136 22.73 1.27 -6.42
C LEU A 136 22.18 1.63 -7.81
N ARG A 137 20.93 2.11 -7.89
CA ARG A 137 20.33 2.59 -9.14
C ARG A 137 21.10 3.76 -9.74
N SER A 138 21.54 4.72 -8.92
CA SER A 138 22.34 5.87 -9.36
C SER A 138 23.65 5.42 -10.01
N ARG A 139 24.39 4.50 -9.37
CA ARG A 139 25.64 3.95 -9.90
C ARG A 139 25.47 3.17 -11.19
N ILE A 140 24.40 2.38 -11.29
CA ILE A 140 24.05 1.65 -12.52
C ILE A 140 23.74 2.65 -13.65
N THR A 141 22.84 3.60 -13.41
CA THR A 141 22.36 4.53 -14.45
C THR A 141 23.40 5.56 -14.88
N SER A 142 24.38 5.87 -14.03
CA SER A 142 25.53 6.73 -14.38
C SER A 142 26.67 5.99 -15.10
N GLY A 143 26.58 4.66 -15.25
CA GLY A 143 27.61 3.86 -15.90
C GLY A 143 28.86 3.61 -15.04
N GLN A 144 28.85 3.98 -13.75
CA GLN A 144 30.02 3.85 -12.86
C GLN A 144 30.51 2.40 -12.69
N ILE A 145 29.63 1.41 -12.89
CA ILE A 145 29.96 -0.01 -12.75
C ILE A 145 30.05 -0.74 -14.09
N GLY A 146 29.97 -0.02 -15.22
CA GLY A 146 29.87 -0.60 -16.56
C GLY A 146 28.54 -1.32 -16.79
N ASP A 147 28.54 -2.27 -17.74
CA ASP A 147 27.35 -3.03 -18.11
C ASP A 147 27.01 -4.08 -17.07
N VAL A 148 25.77 -4.05 -16.57
CA VAL A 148 25.26 -5.06 -15.63
C VAL A 148 25.13 -6.41 -16.34
N GLN A 149 26.00 -7.35 -15.98
CA GLN A 149 25.98 -8.71 -16.54
C GLN A 149 25.03 -9.64 -15.78
N ILE A 150 25.03 -9.56 -14.45
CA ILE A 150 24.28 -10.46 -13.57
C ILE A 150 23.71 -9.66 -12.39
N CYS A 151 22.46 -9.96 -12.02
CA CYS A 151 21.85 -9.47 -10.79
C CYS A 151 21.27 -10.66 -10.01
N GLU A 152 21.76 -10.87 -8.80
CA GLU A 152 21.22 -11.86 -7.87
C GLU A 152 20.47 -11.15 -6.73
N VAL A 153 19.22 -11.55 -6.50
CA VAL A 153 18.37 -10.99 -5.44
C VAL A 153 17.91 -12.11 -4.53
N ILE A 154 18.32 -12.05 -3.26
CA ILE A 154 17.98 -13.05 -2.26
C ILE A 154 17.12 -12.43 -1.16
N TRP A 155 15.91 -12.94 -0.97
CA TRP A 155 15.04 -12.57 0.14
C TRP A 155 14.95 -13.70 1.17
N ARG A 156 15.70 -13.58 2.28
CA ARG A 156 15.68 -14.54 3.39
C ARG A 156 14.97 -13.95 4.60
N ARG A 157 14.01 -14.68 5.16
CA ARG A 157 13.31 -14.31 6.40
C ARG A 157 13.51 -15.35 7.49
N LYS A 158 13.97 -14.91 8.67
CA LYS A 158 14.02 -15.74 9.90
C LYS A 158 12.68 -15.75 10.63
N ARG A 159 11.95 -14.63 10.62
CA ARG A 159 10.58 -14.40 11.14
C ARG A 159 9.86 -13.43 10.19
N GLY A 160 8.52 -13.34 10.25
CA GLY A 160 7.73 -12.38 9.46
C GLY A 160 6.26 -12.79 9.29
N PHE A 161 5.40 -11.84 8.89
CA PHE A 161 3.98 -12.05 8.61
C PHE A 161 3.72 -12.16 7.09
N PRO A 162 2.83 -13.08 6.62
CA PRO A 162 2.15 -14.10 7.41
C PRO A 162 3.15 -15.15 7.96
N PRO A 163 2.89 -15.71 9.16
CA PRO A 163 3.79 -16.64 9.82
C PRO A 163 3.99 -17.91 8.97
N ARG A 164 5.12 -18.61 9.17
CA ARG A 164 5.49 -19.82 8.41
C ARG A 164 4.36 -20.86 8.28
N LYS A 165 3.49 -21.00 9.30
CA LYS A 165 2.39 -21.97 9.30
C LYS A 165 1.29 -21.67 8.26
N LEU A 166 1.05 -20.40 7.92
CA LEU A 166 0.04 -19.99 6.92
C LEU A 166 0.50 -20.25 5.48
N VAL A 167 1.81 -20.25 5.23
CA VAL A 167 2.41 -20.39 3.89
C VAL A 167 2.25 -21.82 3.35
N TYR A 168 2.16 -22.83 4.23
CA TYR A 168 2.01 -24.23 3.83
C TYR A 168 0.57 -24.65 3.51
N ALA A 169 -0.43 -23.80 3.79
CA ALA A 169 -1.82 -24.04 3.38
C ALA A 169 -2.11 -23.60 1.93
N ALA A 170 -1.21 -22.85 1.29
CA ALA A 170 -1.34 -22.33 -0.08
C ALA A 170 -0.20 -22.84 -0.99
N LYS A 171 0.05 -24.14 -1.00
CA LYS A 171 1.13 -24.78 -1.78
C LYS A 171 1.03 -24.52 -3.31
N ASP A 172 -0.11 -24.11 -3.81
CA ASP A 172 -0.36 -23.98 -5.26
C ASP A 172 -0.05 -22.59 -5.84
N VAL A 173 0.15 -21.55 -5.02
CA VAL A 173 0.27 -20.17 -5.52
C VAL A 173 1.67 -19.83 -6.05
N TRP A 174 2.73 -20.48 -5.53
CA TRP A 174 4.12 -20.10 -5.84
C TRP A 174 4.82 -20.94 -6.90
N ARG A 175 4.17 -21.98 -7.45
CA ARG A 175 4.76 -22.78 -8.55
C ARG A 175 4.73 -22.10 -9.93
N ARG A 176 4.11 -20.92 -10.06
CA ARG A 176 3.92 -20.24 -11.37
C ARG A 176 4.87 -19.06 -11.65
N CYS A 177 5.82 -18.75 -10.77
CA CYS A 177 6.77 -17.64 -10.96
C CYS A 177 8.21 -18.12 -11.17
N ALA A 178 8.39 -19.24 -11.87
CA ALA A 178 9.68 -19.65 -12.42
C ALA A 178 9.47 -19.89 -13.91
N TYR A 179 9.77 -18.87 -14.71
CA TYR A 179 10.23 -19.03 -16.08
C TYR A 179 11.66 -18.52 -16.12
#